data_AF-A0A382IZQ8-F1
#
_entry.id   AF-A0A382IZQ8-F1
#
_cell.length_a   1.000
_cell.length_b   1.000
_cell.length_c   1.000
_cell.angle_alpha   90.00
_cell.angle_beta   90.00
_cell.angle_gamma   90.00
#
_symmetry.space_group_name_H-M   'P 1'
#
loop_
_entity.id
_entity.type
_entity.pdbx_description
1 polymer ?
#
loop_
_entity_poly.entity_id
_entity_poly.type
_entity_poly.pdbx_seq_one_letter_code
_entity_poly.pdbx_strand_id
1 'polypeptide(L)' 'MRGTVFPALFTVVYSMCHLATAADWPQWRYDAGHGAVTPLALPDQLHLQWSRQLPAASPAWPATQSKLGFDLAPEPV' A
#
# COMPACT_ATOMS: atom_id res chain seq x y z
N MET A 1 -19.50 -32.52 -25.52
CA MET A 1 -19.31 -31.05 -25.47
C MET A 1 -19.71 -30.39 -24.13
N ARG A 2 -20.47 -31.05 -23.23
CA ARG A 2 -20.90 -30.47 -21.93
C ARG A 2 -19.84 -30.48 -20.80
N GLY A 3 -18.75 -31.25 -20.93
CA GLY A 3 -17.74 -31.42 -19.87
C GLY A 3 -16.60 -30.41 -19.86
N THR A 4 -16.42 -29.63 -20.92
CA THR A 4 -15.32 -28.66 -21.06
C THR A 4 -15.72 -27.22 -20.69
N VAL A 5 -17.02 -26.95 -20.58
CA VAL A 5 -17.53 -25.61 -20.28
C VAL A 5 -17.25 -25.22 -18.83
N PHE A 6 -17.38 -26.16 -17.89
CA PHE A 6 -17.15 -25.95 -16.46
C PHE A 6 -15.69 -25.61 -16.11
N PRO A 7 -14.67 -26.37 -16.57
CA PRO A 7 -13.28 -25.99 -16.34
C PRO A 7 -12.90 -24.72 -17.10
N ALA A 8 -13.42 -24.50 -18.31
CA ALA A 8 -13.17 -23.26 -19.06
C ALA A 8 -13.72 -22.02 -18.33
N LEU A 9 -14.93 -22.11 -17.75
CA LEU A 9 -15.50 -21.03 -16.95
C LEU A 9 -14.66 -20.76 -15.69
N PHE A 10 -14.19 -21.83 -15.03
CA PHE A 10 -13.34 -21.72 -13.84
C PHE A 10 -11.98 -21.06 -14.16
N THR A 11 -11.36 -21.41 -15.29
CA THR A 11 -10.11 -20.80 -15.76
C THR A 11 -10.28 -19.32 -16.14
N VAL A 12 -11.42 -18.97 -16.77
CA VAL A 12 -11.74 -17.57 -17.09
C VAL A 12 -11.94 -16.74 -15.82
N VAL A 13 -12.70 -17.25 -14.84
CA VAL A 13 -12.91 -16.58 -13.55
C VAL A 13 -11.59 -16.44 -12.79
N TYR A 14 -10.75 -17.48 -12.73
CA TYR A 14 -9.43 -17.41 -12.09
C TYR A 14 -8.50 -16.38 -12.77
N SER A 15 -8.49 -16.32 -14.10
CA SER A 15 -7.69 -15.34 -14.85
C SER A 15 -8.16 -13.89 -14.65
N MET A 16 -9.46 -13.67 -14.42
CA MET A 16 -10.01 -12.34 -14.15
C MET A 16 -9.65 -11.80 -12.76
N CYS A 17 -9.40 -12.67 -11.77
CA CYS A 17 -8.94 -12.25 -10.44
C CYS A 17 -7.52 -11.65 -10.44
N HIS A 18 -6.68 -11.98 -11.42
CA HIS A 18 -5.29 -11.49 -11.50
C HIS A 18 -5.15 -10.07 -12.08
N LEU A 19 -6.20 -9.51 -12.67
CA LEU A 19 -6.17 -8.16 -13.26
C LEU A 19 -6.28 -7.03 -12.24
N ALA A 20 -6.60 -7.35 -10.98
CA ALA A 20 -6.57 -6.38 -9.90
C ALA A 20 -5.15 -6.29 -9.32
N THR A 21 -4.20 -5.75 -10.10
CA THR A 21 -2.98 -5.19 -9.48
C THR A 21 -3.39 -3.89 -8.82
N ALA A 22 -3.94 -3.97 -7.61
CA ALA A 22 -3.92 -2.81 -6.72
C ALA A 22 -2.47 -2.32 -6.69
N ALA A 23 -2.24 -1.03 -6.92
CA ALA A 23 -0.90 -0.45 -6.80
C ALA A 23 -0.55 -0.41 -5.31
N ASP A 24 -0.22 -1.60 -4.80
CA ASP A 24 0.08 -1.86 -3.42
C ASP A 24 1.32 -1.04 -3.02
N TRP A 25 1.51 -0.89 -1.72
CA TRP A 25 2.71 -0.29 -1.18
C TRP A 25 3.48 -1.40 -0.46
N PRO A 26 4.31 -2.18 -1.18
CA PRO A 26 4.88 -3.41 -0.65
C PRO A 26 6.14 -3.20 0.20
N GLN A 27 6.71 -1.98 0.17
CA GLN A 27 7.90 -1.63 0.92
C GLN A 27 8.01 -0.13 1.18
N TRP A 28 8.94 0.23 2.07
CA TRP A 28 9.28 1.61 2.37
C TRP A 28 9.56 2.42 1.11
N ARG A 29 8.78 3.48 0.90
CA ARG A 29 8.83 4.36 -0.26
C ARG A 29 8.54 3.67 -1.61
N TYR A 30 7.58 2.74 -1.61
CA TYR A 30 6.92 2.08 -2.75
C TYR A 30 7.73 1.02 -3.48
N ASP A 31 8.89 1.37 -4.07
CA ASP A 31 9.69 0.46 -4.89
C ASP A 31 11.17 0.43 -4.48
N ALA A 32 11.97 -0.37 -5.18
CA ALA A 32 13.40 -0.51 -4.90
C ALA A 32 14.20 0.80 -5.14
N GLY A 33 13.59 1.78 -5.82
CA GLY A 33 14.15 3.13 -5.98
C GLY A 33 13.86 4.03 -4.78
N HIS A 34 13.01 3.60 -3.84
CA HIS A 34 12.57 4.36 -2.68
C HIS A 34 12.09 5.76 -3.06
N GLY A 35 11.33 5.88 -4.15
CA GLY A 35 10.88 7.17 -4.68
C GLY A 35 9.80 7.85 -3.84
N ALA A 36 8.99 7.08 -3.11
CA ALA A 36 7.72 7.51 -2.52
C ALA A 36 6.73 8.04 -3.58
N VAL A 37 6.75 7.43 -4.77
CA VAL A 37 5.89 7.77 -5.91
C VAL A 37 5.10 6.54 -6.32
N THR A 38 3.80 6.70 -6.53
CA THR A 38 2.91 5.68 -7.10
C THR A 38 2.60 6.02 -8.57
N PRO A 39 2.36 5.03 -9.45
CA PRO A 39 1.89 5.28 -10.81
C PRO A 39 0.45 5.79 -10.88
N LEU A 40 -0.29 5.79 -9.77
CA LEU A 40 -1.68 6.25 -9.72
C LEU A 40 -1.78 7.77 -9.72
N ALA A 41 -2.67 8.31 -10.56
CA ALA A 41 -3.05 9.71 -10.52
C ALA A 41 -3.93 10.00 -9.30
N LEU A 42 -3.79 11.22 -8.75
CA LEU A 42 -4.71 11.71 -7.73
C LEU A 42 -6.09 12.01 -8.35
N PRO A 43 -7.20 11.72 -7.66
CA PRO A 43 -8.53 12.14 -8.10
C PRO A 43 -8.67 13.67 -8.06
N ASP A 44 -9.51 14.23 -8.94
CA ASP A 44 -9.78 15.68 -8.98
C ASP A 44 -10.43 16.22 -7.70
N GLN A 45 -11.16 15.37 -6.97
CA GLN A 45 -11.81 15.71 -5.71
C GLN A 45 -11.45 14.68 -4.64
N LEU A 46 -10.90 15.17 -3.51
CA LEU A 46 -10.52 14.36 -2.37
C LEU A 46 -11.62 14.39 -1.30
N HIS A 47 -12.00 13.21 -0.82
CA HIS A 47 -12.94 13.03 0.28
C HIS A 47 -12.27 12.20 1.39
N LEU A 48 -12.47 12.59 2.65
CA LEU A 48 -12.01 11.81 3.80
C LEU A 48 -12.71 10.44 3.78
N GLN A 49 -11.93 9.37 3.62
CA GLN A 49 -12.45 8.00 3.64
C GLN A 49 -12.48 7.45 5.08
N TRP A 50 -11.41 7.66 5.83
CA TRP A 50 -11.28 7.21 7.21
C TRP A 50 -10.20 8.02 7.94
N SER A 51 -10.26 8.00 9.26
CA SER A 51 -9.22 8.54 10.13
C SER A 51 -8.88 7.52 11.23
N ARG A 52 -7.61 7.44 11.60
CA ARG A 52 -7.14 6.60 12.70
C ARG A 52 -6.28 7.42 13.64
N GLN A 53 -6.61 7.40 14.93
CA GLN A 53 -5.75 7.97 15.97
C GLN A 53 -4.66 6.96 16.32
N LEU A 54 -3.39 7.37 16.20
CA LEU A 54 -2.25 6.59 16.65
C LEU A 54 -1.81 7.08 18.05
N PRO A 55 -1.19 6.21 18.87
CA PRO A 55 -0.52 6.63 20.09
C PRO A 55 0.58 7.65 19.78
N ALA A 56 0.97 8.44 20.79
CA ALA A 56 2.16 9.26 20.69
C ALA A 56 3.38 8.36 20.40
N ALA A 57 4.23 8.79 19.46
CA ALA A 57 5.49 8.11 19.21
C ALA A 57 6.33 8.09 20.49
N SER A 58 7.03 6.98 20.72
CA SER A 58 8.01 6.84 21.79
C SER A 58 9.38 6.70 21.14
N PRO A 59 10.10 7.80 20.90
CA PRO A 59 11.40 7.75 20.24
C PRO A 59 12.38 6.89 21.01
N ALA A 60 13.21 6.14 20.30
CA ALA A 60 14.28 5.34 20.86
C ALA A 60 15.42 6.22 21.40
N TRP A 61 15.62 7.42 20.81
CA TRP A 61 16.73 8.30 21.14
C TRP A 61 16.33 9.46 22.08
N PRO A 62 17.21 9.88 23.00
CA PRO A 62 16.96 11.03 23.85
C PRO A 62 16.81 12.32 23.05
N ALA A 63 15.92 13.21 23.51
CA ALA A 63 15.67 14.52 22.90
C ALA A 63 16.91 15.43 22.79
N THR A 64 17.97 15.16 23.57
CA THR A 64 19.25 15.87 23.49
C THR A 64 20.02 15.57 22.20
N GLN A 65 19.70 14.47 21.50
CA GLN A 65 20.33 14.07 20.24
C GLN A 65 19.48 14.50 19.04
N SER A 66 19.44 15.81 18.80
CA SER A 66 18.57 16.44 17.79
C SER A 66 18.73 15.93 16.34
N LYS A 67 19.82 15.23 16.04
CA LYS A 67 20.07 14.64 14.71
C LYS A 67 19.43 13.26 14.50
N LEU A 68 18.87 12.63 15.54
CA LEU A 68 18.35 11.25 15.50
C LEU A 68 16.82 11.16 15.64
N GLY A 69 16.09 12.17 15.18
CA GLY A 69 14.61 12.22 15.25
C GLY A 69 13.88 11.56 14.09
N PHE A 70 14.43 10.50 13.48
CA PHE A 70 13.82 9.82 12.32
C PHE A 70 12.63 8.93 12.69
N ASP A 71 12.44 8.63 13.98
CA ASP A 71 11.39 7.77 14.53
C ASP A 71 10.25 8.56 15.21
N LEU A 72 10.21 9.88 15.00
CA LEU A 72 9.17 10.76 15.55
C LEU A 72 7.79 10.54 14.93
N ALA A 73 7.73 9.99 13.71
CA ALA A 73 6.50 9.70 13.00
C ALA A 73 6.51 8.25 12.47
N PRO A 74 5.40 7.50 12.60
CA PRO A 74 5.27 6.20 11.98
C PRO A 74 5.21 6.34 10.45
N GLU A 75 6.01 5.55 9.75
CA GLU A 75 6.04 5.51 8.29
C GLU A 75 5.41 4.20 7.77
N PRO A 76 4.66 4.24 6.66
CA PRO A 76 4.09 3.03 6.06
C PRO A 76 5.16 2.19 5.35
N VAL A 77 4.96 0.87 5.40
CA VAL A 77 5.65 -0.12 4.55
C VAL A 77 4.72 -0.68 3.52
#